data_AF-A0AAW5KMD0-F1
#
_entry.id   AF-A0AAW5KMD0-F1
#
_cell.length_a   1.000
_cell.length_b   1.000
_cell.length_c   1.000
_cell.angle_alpha   90.00
_cell.angle_beta   90.00
_cell.angle_gamma   90.00
#
_symmetry.space_group_name_H-M   'P 1'
#
loop_
_entity.id
_entity.type
_entity.pdbx_description
1 polymer ?
#
loop_
_entity_poly.entity_id
_entity_poly.type
_entity_poly.pdbx_seq_one_letter_code
_entity_poly.pdbx_strand_id
1 'polypeptide(L)'
;MEEIMTTNRKNELIAQLVNILSELIEANDSEHVSEVKSDAVEMLTVKECTEAVKGLSEHTVRKLIAQGKLPYLRAGDGVKGKMLINKADLLAYFKRQTADK
;
A
#
# COMPACT_ATOMS: atom_id res chain seq x y z
N MET A 1 20.46 31.00 43.39
CA MET A 1 19.90 29.87 44.16
C MET A 1 19.39 28.90 43.11
N GLU A 2 20.15 27.85 42.78
CA GLU A 2 19.69 26.83 41.83
C GLU A 2 18.61 25.99 42.52
N GLU A 3 17.37 26.11 42.04
CA GLU A 3 16.28 25.25 42.51
C GLU A 3 16.53 23.83 42.01
N ILE A 4 17.10 22.99 42.88
CA ILE A 4 17.24 21.56 42.63
C ILE A 4 15.82 20.97 42.60
N MET A 5 15.33 20.67 41.40
CA MET A 5 14.06 19.99 41.19
C MET A 5 13.98 18.73 42.08
N THR A 6 13.05 18.72 43.02
CA THR A 6 12.86 17.61 43.95
C THR A 6 12.43 16.35 43.17
N THR A 7 12.81 15.18 43.66
CA THR A 7 12.44 13.89 43.04
C THR A 7 10.93 13.74 42.90
N ASN A 8 10.16 14.25 43.86
CA ASN A 8 8.70 14.27 43.82
C ASN A 8 8.19 15.09 42.63
N ARG A 9 8.76 16.28 42.39
CA ARG A 9 8.35 17.13 41.25
C ARG A 9 8.68 16.49 39.91
N LYS A 10 9.79 15.75 39.83
CA LYS A 10 10.15 14.97 38.63
C LYS A 10 9.14 13.84 38.39
N ASN A 11 8.74 13.13 39.44
CA ASN A 11 7.77 12.04 39.33
C ASN A 11 6.37 12.55 38.91
N GLU A 12 5.95 13.71 39.41
CA GLU A 12 4.70 14.36 38.97
C GLU A 12 4.72 14.69 37.47
N LEU A 13 5.83 15.24 36.97
CA LEU A 13 5.98 15.56 35.55
C LEU A 13 5.97 14.29 34.67
N ILE A 14 6.59 13.20 35.14
CA ILE A 14 6.56 11.92 34.44
C ILE A 14 5.14 11.36 34.38
N ALA A 15 4.38 11.42 35.47
CA ALA A 15 2.99 10.96 35.49
C ALA A 15 2.11 11.77 34.53
N GLN A 16 2.30 13.09 34.47
CA GLN A 16 1.61 13.96 33.52
C GLN A 16 1.96 13.63 32.06
N LEU A 17 3.24 13.38 31.78
CA LEU A 17 3.69 12.99 30.44
C LEU A 17 3.08 11.65 30.00
N VAL A 18 3.06 10.65 30.89
CA VAL A 18 2.48 9.33 30.59
C VAL A 18 0.99 9.44 30.29
N ASN A 19 0.22 10.23 31.05
CA ASN A 19 -1.20 10.43 30.77
C ASN A 19 -1.45 11.07 29.39
N ILE A 20 -0.67 12.10 29.03
CA ILE A 20 -0.78 12.74 27.71
C ILE A 20 -0.44 11.74 26.59
N LEU A 21 0.58 10.91 26.78
CA LEU A 21 0.96 9.88 25.81
C LEU A 21 -0.13 8.80 25.69
N SER A 22 -0.75 8.39 26.78
CA SER A 22 -1.88 7.45 26.77
C SER A 22 -3.09 8.02 26.04
N GLU A 23 -3.46 9.28 26.29
CA GLU A 23 -4.56 9.96 25.59
C GLU A 23 -4.28 10.07 24.08
N LEU A 24 -3.04 10.35 23.69
CA LEU A 24 -2.64 10.40 22.27
C LEU A 24 -2.66 9.02 21.59
N ILE A 25 -2.34 7.95 22.30
CA ILE A 25 -2.41 6.58 21.77
C ILE A 25 -3.87 6.17 21.57
N GLU A 26 -4.74 6.41 22.56
CA GLU A 26 -6.17 6.09 22.48
C GLU A 26 -6.89 6.92 21.41
N ALA A 27 -6.50 8.17 21.21
CA ALA A 27 -7.00 9.00 20.11
C ALA A 27 -6.57 8.48 18.73
N ASN A 28 -5.39 7.85 18.64
CA ASN A 28 -4.88 7.27 17.39
C ASN A 28 -5.52 5.92 17.05
N ASP A 29 -6.03 5.17 18.03
CA ASP A 29 -6.79 3.93 17.80
C ASP A 29 -8.21 4.22 17.25
N SER A 30 -8.71 5.45 17.42
CA SER A 30 -9.96 5.93 16.80
C SER A 30 -9.75 6.50 15.39
N GLU A 31 -8.55 6.42 14.84
CA GLU A 31 -8.37 6.58 13.41
C GLU A 31 -8.80 5.29 12.71
N HIS A 32 -10.12 5.14 12.57
CA HIS A 32 -10.63 4.96 11.21
C HIS A 32 -10.11 6.14 10.39
N VAL A 33 -8.82 6.07 10.00
CA VAL A 33 -8.34 6.67 8.78
C VAL A 33 -9.27 6.06 7.76
N SER A 34 -10.35 6.78 7.45
CA SER A 34 -10.93 6.70 6.14
C SER A 34 -9.75 7.02 5.26
N GLU A 35 -9.04 5.96 4.83
CA GLU A 35 -8.17 6.02 3.69
C GLU A 35 -9.01 6.78 2.71
N VAL A 36 -8.64 8.04 2.45
CA VAL A 36 -9.11 8.75 1.28
C VAL A 36 -8.65 7.79 0.20
N LYS A 37 -9.56 6.91 -0.24
CA LYS A 37 -9.31 5.96 -1.30
C LYS A 37 -8.92 6.89 -2.42
N SER A 38 -7.62 7.04 -2.59
CA SER A 38 -7.09 7.75 -3.70
C SER A 38 -7.62 6.91 -4.85
N ASP A 39 -8.66 7.41 -5.50
CA ASP A 39 -9.18 6.86 -6.75
C ASP A 39 -8.13 6.99 -7.87
N ALA A 40 -6.89 7.31 -7.49
CA ALA A 40 -5.67 7.18 -8.26
C ALA A 40 -5.56 5.75 -8.76
N VAL A 41 -5.95 5.58 -10.01
CA VAL A 41 -5.78 4.34 -10.75
C VAL A 41 -4.29 4.04 -10.87
N GLU A 42 -3.82 3.01 -10.15
CA GLU A 42 -2.45 2.53 -10.24
C GLU A 42 -2.26 1.64 -11.49
N MET A 43 -1.44 2.13 -12.42
CA MET A 43 -1.08 1.42 -13.64
C MET A 43 0.33 0.84 -13.52
N LEU A 44 0.48 -0.45 -13.78
CA LEU A 44 1.74 -1.17 -13.76
C LEU A 44 2.19 -1.50 -15.19
N THR A 45 3.46 -1.31 -15.47
CA THR A 45 4.11 -1.88 -16.64
C THR A 45 4.29 -3.38 -16.49
N VAL A 46 4.57 -4.07 -17.60
CA VAL A 46 4.87 -5.52 -17.61
C VAL A 46 5.98 -5.90 -16.62
N LYS A 47 6.98 -5.04 -16.44
CA LYS A 47 8.08 -5.26 -15.49
C LYS A 47 7.59 -5.20 -14.05
N GLU A 48 6.88 -4.14 -13.71
CA GLU A 48 6.35 -3.91 -12.36
C GLU A 48 5.31 -4.98 -11.99
N CYS A 49 4.59 -5.56 -12.96
CA CYS A 49 3.70 -6.69 -12.71
C CYS A 49 4.43 -7.92 -12.13
N THR A 50 5.67 -8.16 -12.55
CA THR A 50 6.49 -9.27 -12.03
C THR A 50 6.96 -9.04 -10.60
N GLU A 51 7.10 -7.76 -10.21
CA GLU A 51 7.44 -7.36 -8.84
C GLU A 51 6.21 -7.42 -7.94
N ALA A 52 5.04 -7.03 -8.46
CA ALA A 52 3.77 -7.05 -7.75
C ALA A 52 3.28 -8.48 -7.43
N VAL A 53 3.56 -9.46 -8.30
CA VAL A 53 3.14 -10.86 -8.11
C VAL A 53 4.36 -11.78 -8.17
N LYS A 54 4.78 -12.27 -7.00
CA LYS A 54 5.93 -13.19 -6.89
C LYS A 54 5.72 -14.44 -7.76
N GLY A 55 6.74 -14.78 -8.54
CA GLY A 55 6.72 -15.94 -9.44
C GLY A 55 6.12 -15.68 -10.82
N LEU A 56 5.67 -14.45 -11.11
CA LEU A 56 5.17 -14.06 -12.42
C LEU A 56 6.34 -13.59 -13.32
N SER A 57 6.44 -14.12 -14.53
CA SER A 57 7.44 -13.67 -15.52
C SER A 57 6.85 -12.66 -16.50
N GLU A 58 7.68 -11.77 -17.05
CA GLU A 58 7.26 -10.83 -18.09
C GLU A 58 6.64 -11.54 -19.30
N HIS A 59 7.21 -12.69 -19.68
CA HIS A 59 6.73 -13.49 -20.80
C HIS A 59 5.31 -14.02 -20.54
N THR A 60 5.04 -14.48 -19.31
CA THR A 60 3.71 -14.94 -18.89
C THR A 60 2.70 -13.80 -18.96
N VAL A 61 3.06 -12.60 -18.46
CA VAL A 61 2.18 -11.41 -18.53
C VAL A 61 1.82 -11.09 -19.98
N ARG A 62 2.80 -11.05 -20.89
CA ARG A 62 2.56 -10.81 -22.32
C ARG A 62 1.65 -11.86 -22.95
N LYS A 63 1.83 -13.14 -22.59
CA LYS A 63 0.96 -14.23 -23.05
C LYS A 63 -0.47 -14.05 -22.53
N LEU A 64 -0.67 -13.69 -21.28
CA LEU A 64 -2.01 -13.46 -20.70
C LEU A 64 -2.74 -12.32 -21.42
N ILE A 65 -2.01 -11.25 -21.77
CA ILE A 65 -2.57 -10.14 -22.55
C ILE A 65 -2.90 -10.58 -23.98
N ALA A 66 -1.99 -11.30 -24.65
CA ALA A 66 -2.23 -11.81 -26.00
C ALA A 66 -3.42 -12.79 -26.05
N GLN A 67 -3.66 -13.52 -24.96
CA GLN A 67 -4.83 -14.38 -24.77
C GLN A 67 -6.12 -13.61 -24.42
N GLY A 68 -6.06 -12.28 -24.25
CA GLY A 68 -7.21 -11.45 -23.88
C GLY A 68 -7.67 -11.60 -22.44
N LYS A 69 -6.85 -12.19 -21.55
CA LYS A 69 -7.23 -12.48 -20.16
C LYS A 69 -6.99 -11.31 -19.21
N LEU A 70 -6.09 -10.40 -19.56
CA LEU A 70 -5.79 -9.20 -18.80
C LEU A 70 -6.06 -7.95 -19.65
N PRO A 71 -6.87 -7.00 -19.17
CA PRO A 71 -7.02 -5.71 -19.82
C PRO A 71 -5.71 -4.92 -19.75
N TYR A 72 -5.39 -4.21 -20.83
CA TYR A 72 -4.18 -3.39 -20.89
C TYR A 72 -4.41 -2.15 -21.75
N LEU A 73 -3.66 -1.09 -21.43
CA LEU A 73 -3.50 0.09 -22.24
C LEU A 73 -2.11 0.09 -22.87
N ARG A 74 -2.02 0.46 -24.14
CA ARG A 74 -0.73 0.70 -24.78
C ARG A 74 -0.41 2.19 -24.70
N ALA A 75 0.67 2.52 -24.01
CA ALA A 75 1.20 3.87 -23.97
C ALA A 75 2.16 4.08 -25.15
N GLY A 76 1.69 4.86 -26.13
CA GLY A 76 2.40 5.25 -27.36
C GLY A 76 1.91 4.52 -28.63
N ASP A 77 2.17 5.13 -29.78
CA ASP A 77 1.57 4.76 -31.09
C ASP A 77 2.23 3.53 -31.76
N GLY A 78 3.26 2.94 -31.14
CA GLY A 78 4.04 1.84 -31.71
C GLY A 78 3.74 0.47 -31.11
N VAL A 79 4.02 -0.58 -31.90
CA VAL A 79 4.00 -2.00 -31.46
C VAL A 79 4.98 -2.27 -30.30
N LYS A 80 6.00 -1.42 -30.13
CA LYS A 80 6.97 -1.46 -29.02
C LYS A 80 6.62 -0.54 -27.84
N GLY A 81 5.47 0.15 -27.88
CA GLY A 81 4.97 0.97 -26.78
C GLY A 81 4.85 0.19 -25.47
N LYS A 82 4.90 0.90 -24.34
CA LYS A 82 4.76 0.27 -23.02
C LYS A 82 3.34 -0.25 -22.87
N MET A 83 3.20 -1.43 -22.28
CA MET A 83 1.90 -1.99 -21.92
C MET A 83 1.68 -1.69 -20.44
N LEU A 84 0.59 -1.01 -20.14
CA LEU A 84 0.15 -0.62 -18.81
C LEU A 84 -1.07 -1.45 -18.44
N ILE A 85 -1.07 -2.00 -17.23
CA ILE A 85 -2.08 -2.91 -16.72
C ILE A 85 -2.54 -2.34 -15.39
N ASN A 86 -3.85 -2.28 -15.16
CA ASN A 86 -4.35 -1.84 -13.85
C ASN A 86 -3.94 -2.88 -12.78
N LYS A 87 -3.35 -2.41 -11.68
CA LYS A 87 -2.94 -3.26 -10.57
C LYS A 87 -4.10 -4.05 -9.99
N ALA A 88 -5.28 -3.45 -9.89
CA ALA A 88 -6.47 -4.10 -9.35
C ALA A 88 -6.87 -5.32 -10.20
N ASP A 89 -6.90 -5.17 -11.52
CA ASP A 89 -7.26 -6.25 -12.46
C ASP A 89 -6.24 -7.39 -12.42
N LEU A 90 -4.95 -7.06 -12.35
CA LEU A 90 -3.88 -8.05 -12.23
C LEU A 90 -4.08 -8.91 -10.99
N LEU A 91 -4.29 -8.29 -9.82
CA LEU A 91 -4.47 -9.00 -8.56
C LEU A 91 -5.79 -9.80 -8.54
N ALA A 92 -6.87 -9.24 -9.08
CA ALA A 92 -8.16 -9.91 -9.17
C ALA A 92 -8.08 -11.20 -10.01
N TYR A 93 -7.38 -11.16 -11.14
CA TYR A 93 -7.20 -12.33 -12.02
C TYR A 93 -6.53 -13.52 -11.32
N PHE A 94 -5.50 -13.27 -10.51
CA PHE A 94 -4.81 -14.32 -9.77
C PHE A 94 -5.56 -14.79 -8.53
N LYS A 95 -6.23 -13.87 -7.81
CA LYS A 95 -7.08 -14.23 -6.65
C LYS A 95 -8.25 -15.14 -7.05
N ARG A 96 -8.86 -14.90 -8.22
CA ARG A 96 -9.94 -15.74 -8.74
C ARG A 96 -9.48 -17.19 -8.98
N GLN A 97 -8.30 -17.36 -9.59
CA GLN A 97 -7.74 -18.70 -9.81
C GLN A 97 -7.38 -19.47 -8.54
N THR A 98 -7.11 -18.78 -7.43
CA THR A 98 -6.91 -19.44 -6.13
C THR A 98 -8.22 -19.81 -5.43
N ALA A 99 -9.33 -19.16 -5.77
CA ALA A 99 -10.64 -19.43 -5.18
C ALA A 99 -11.42 -20.55 -5.92
N ASP A 100 -11.09 -20.78 -7.20
CA ASP A 100 -11.65 -21.87 -8.01
C ASP A 100 -10.91 -23.23 -7.79
N LYS A 101 -10.14 -23.38 -6.70
CA LYS A 101 -9.46 -24.61 -6.28
C LYS A 101 -10.04 -25.11 -4.96
#